data_AF-A0A1J0VKZ4-F1
#
_entry.id   AF-A0A1J0VKZ4-F1
#
_cell.length_a   1.000
_cell.length_b   1.000
_cell.length_c   1.000
_cell.angle_alpha   90.00
_cell.angle_beta   90.00
_cell.angle_gamma   90.00
#
_symmetry.space_group_name_H-M   'P 1'
#
loop_
_entity.id
_entity.type
_entity.pdbx_description
1 polymer ?
#
loop_
_entity_poly.entity_id
_entity_poly.type
_entity_poly.pdbx_seq_one_letter_code
_entity_poly.pdbx_strand_id
1 'polypeptide(L)'
;MSVALAEELHRLEDQGSTGVLRTGDGEFHLVRGAIASAGCRRTIGLDRLVVEAGVATAEDWRRAGAGDPGPLLHRPRLETLALLSVFDAAYFLLASPGDPEFRPAPEHWLSPVCRVAPRAVVHECARRGDREWGPWPADLVAAVPVVPARRVRRNRVVLTGNQAEVLAAADTRRSVAEIARDLGRTTYGCLVAVRDLTAAGLIEAPEPIETAVAIEAVAATETVGAIETVPVPRTGRHLALAPEPVEMPVRQRHSAPESPAVPVLPKRIPAGGAGVICPPRVGGYGRHAVDEEATAAVRSCGNPAVATPYEPERWQQVDREVLIRLRAALEELE
;
A
#
# COMPACT_ATOMS: atom_id res chain seq x y z
N MET A 1 11.35 -5.47 13.07
CA MET A 1 11.90 -6.24 11.94
C MET A 1 12.51 -7.52 12.49
N SER A 2 12.24 -8.68 11.88
CA SER A 2 12.83 -9.98 12.24
C SER A 2 14.28 -10.04 11.78
N VAL A 3 15.19 -10.05 12.76
CA VAL A 3 16.64 -10.13 12.51
C VAL A 3 17.01 -11.51 11.97
N ALA A 4 16.45 -12.59 12.55
CA ALA A 4 16.71 -13.96 12.13
C ALA A 4 16.36 -14.20 10.65
N LEU A 5 15.20 -13.71 10.19
CA LEU A 5 14.80 -13.83 8.79
C LEU A 5 15.73 -13.03 7.86
N ALA A 6 16.14 -11.82 8.25
CA ALA A 6 17.04 -11.00 7.45
C ALA A 6 18.44 -11.63 7.33
N GLU A 7 18.98 -12.17 8.42
CA GLU A 7 20.25 -12.89 8.44
C GLU A 7 20.21 -14.14 7.55
N GLU A 8 19.15 -14.93 7.66
CA GLU A 8 18.96 -16.13 6.85
C GLU A 8 18.84 -15.81 5.35
N LEU A 9 18.11 -14.74 5.01
CA LEU A 9 18.02 -14.24 3.63
C LEU A 9 19.39 -13.82 3.07
N HIS A 10 20.20 -13.09 3.85
CA HIS A 10 21.57 -12.73 3.45
C HIS A 10 22.46 -13.97 3.29
N ARG A 11 22.36 -14.94 4.20
CA ARG A 11 23.13 -16.18 4.12
C ARG A 11 22.80 -16.97 2.85
N LEU A 12 21.53 -17.06 2.49
CA LEU A 12 21.07 -17.77 1.28
C LEU A 12 21.46 -17.03 -0.01
N GLU A 13 21.50 -15.69 0.02
CA GLU A 13 22.06 -14.86 -1.05
C GLU A 13 23.54 -15.18 -1.28
N ASP A 14 24.34 -15.11 -0.22
CA ASP A 14 25.79 -15.32 -0.27
C ASP A 14 26.15 -16.74 -0.75
N GLN A 15 25.31 -17.73 -0.41
CA GLN A 15 25.49 -19.11 -0.84
C GLN A 15 24.96 -19.41 -2.25
N GLY A 16 24.24 -18.47 -2.88
CA GLY A 16 23.59 -18.72 -4.17
C GLY A 16 22.55 -19.84 -4.10
N SER A 17 21.83 -19.96 -2.97
CA SER A 17 20.91 -21.08 -2.72
C SER A 17 19.68 -21.05 -3.63
N THR A 18 19.18 -22.23 -4.00
CA THR A 18 17.91 -22.42 -4.72
C THR A 18 16.97 -23.27 -3.89
N GLY A 19 15.79 -22.75 -3.60
CA GLY A 19 14.80 -23.45 -2.78
C GLY A 19 13.73 -22.53 -2.22
N VAL A 20 13.02 -23.00 -1.20
CA VAL A 20 11.94 -22.25 -0.53
C VAL A 20 12.33 -21.98 0.91
N LEU A 21 12.27 -20.72 1.31
CA LEU A 21 12.40 -20.27 2.69
C LEU A 21 11.01 -19.98 3.26
N ARG A 22 10.57 -20.74 4.26
CA ARG A 22 9.28 -20.54 4.94
C ARG A 22 9.47 -19.79 6.24
N THR A 23 8.52 -18.92 6.58
CA THR A 23 8.52 -18.19 7.85
C THR A 23 7.10 -17.73 8.17
N GLY A 24 6.64 -17.98 9.39
CA GLY A 24 5.30 -17.59 9.85
C GLY A 24 4.20 -17.99 8.86
N ASP A 25 3.53 -16.99 8.29
CA ASP A 25 2.39 -17.13 7.38
C ASP A 25 2.77 -16.95 5.89
N GLY A 26 4.04 -17.11 5.53
CA GLY A 26 4.50 -16.94 4.16
C GLY A 26 5.80 -17.63 3.80
N GLU A 27 6.27 -17.34 2.60
CA GLU A 27 7.43 -17.99 2.01
C GLU A 27 8.12 -17.12 0.95
N PHE A 28 9.41 -17.38 0.74
CA PHE A 28 10.23 -16.84 -0.33
C PHE A 28 10.75 -17.99 -1.19
N HIS A 29 10.65 -17.84 -2.51
CA HIS A 29 11.26 -18.74 -3.47
C HIS A 29 12.57 -18.13 -3.96
N LEU A 30 13.69 -18.79 -3.69
CA LEU A 30 15.02 -18.36 -4.10
C LEU A 30 15.53 -19.18 -5.27
N VAL A 31 16.20 -18.51 -6.21
CA VAL A 31 16.88 -19.12 -7.35
C VAL A 31 18.27 -18.49 -7.48
N ARG A 32 19.31 -19.29 -7.26
CA ARG A 32 20.72 -18.84 -7.27
C ARG A 32 20.94 -17.62 -6.37
N GLY A 33 20.36 -17.64 -5.17
CA GLY A 33 20.47 -16.57 -4.17
C GLY A 33 19.56 -15.35 -4.40
N ALA A 34 18.86 -15.25 -5.53
CA ALA A 34 17.90 -14.18 -5.79
C ALA A 34 16.46 -14.61 -5.47
N ILE A 35 15.64 -13.71 -4.94
CA ILE A 35 14.21 -13.94 -4.72
C ILE A 35 13.49 -13.87 -6.08
N ALA A 36 12.81 -14.96 -6.44
CA ALA A 36 12.01 -15.09 -7.65
C ALA A 36 10.51 -14.94 -7.40
N SER A 37 10.06 -15.21 -6.18
CA SER A 37 8.66 -15.06 -5.75
C SER A 37 8.61 -14.97 -4.23
N ALA A 38 7.58 -14.32 -3.70
CA ALA A 38 7.26 -14.36 -2.29
C ALA A 38 5.74 -14.29 -2.10
N GLY A 39 5.25 -14.94 -1.04
CA GLY A 39 3.83 -14.98 -0.69
C GLY A 39 3.63 -14.80 0.80
N CYS A 40 2.58 -14.09 1.19
CA CYS A 40 2.18 -13.90 2.57
C CYS A 40 0.64 -13.86 2.64
N ARG A 41 0.04 -14.58 3.59
CA ARG A 41 -1.43 -14.66 3.74
C ARG A 41 -2.09 -13.30 4.02
N ARG A 42 -1.34 -12.35 4.57
CA ARG A 42 -1.78 -10.96 4.81
C ARG A 42 -1.79 -10.09 3.56
N THR A 43 -1.32 -10.60 2.42
CA THR A 43 -1.32 -9.90 1.14
C THR A 43 -2.38 -10.44 0.18
N ILE A 44 -2.62 -9.70 -0.91
CA ILE A 44 -3.52 -10.10 -2.00
C ILE A 44 -3.02 -11.33 -2.77
N GLY A 45 -1.70 -11.57 -2.83
CA GLY A 45 -1.08 -12.61 -3.65
C GLY A 45 -0.92 -12.19 -5.12
N LEU A 46 0.17 -12.65 -5.75
CA LEU A 46 0.48 -12.35 -7.15
C LEU A 46 -0.57 -12.93 -8.12
N ASP A 47 -1.08 -14.12 -7.79
CA ASP A 47 -2.11 -14.85 -8.55
C ASP A 47 -3.38 -14.01 -8.74
N ARG A 48 -3.82 -13.30 -7.69
CA ARG A 48 -4.96 -12.40 -7.79
C ARG A 48 -4.56 -11.07 -8.42
N LEU A 49 -3.41 -10.50 -8.08
CA LEU A 49 -2.93 -9.23 -8.67
C LEU A 49 -2.89 -9.27 -10.20
N VAL A 50 -2.42 -10.38 -10.80
CA VAL A 50 -2.35 -10.49 -12.27
C VAL A 50 -3.73 -10.60 -12.91
N VAL A 51 -4.71 -11.17 -12.21
CA VAL A 51 -6.09 -11.28 -12.70
C VAL A 51 -6.79 -9.94 -12.64
N GLU A 52 -6.72 -9.26 -11.50
CA GLU A 52 -7.34 -7.94 -11.30
C GLU A 52 -6.71 -6.88 -12.21
N ALA A 53 -5.41 -6.99 -12.49
CA ALA A 53 -4.72 -6.12 -13.44
C ALA A 53 -4.97 -6.48 -14.92
N GLY A 54 -5.74 -7.55 -15.21
CA GLY A 54 -6.03 -8.02 -16.56
C GLY A 54 -4.79 -8.55 -17.32
N VAL A 55 -3.74 -8.96 -16.61
CA VAL A 55 -2.51 -9.49 -17.19
C VAL A 55 -2.66 -10.97 -17.57
N ALA A 56 -3.41 -11.73 -16.77
CA ALA A 56 -3.65 -13.16 -16.97
C ALA A 56 -5.05 -13.54 -16.50
N THR A 57 -5.64 -14.60 -17.06
CA THR A 57 -6.80 -15.23 -16.43
C THR A 57 -6.34 -16.15 -15.28
N ALA A 58 -7.26 -16.51 -14.38
CA ALA A 58 -6.97 -17.48 -13.32
C ALA A 58 -6.56 -18.86 -13.90
N GLU A 59 -7.07 -19.21 -15.08
CA GLU A 59 -6.69 -20.44 -15.78
C GLU A 59 -5.28 -20.36 -16.35
N ASP A 60 -4.90 -19.23 -16.96
CA ASP A 60 -3.52 -19.02 -17.43
C ASP A 60 -2.52 -19.10 -16.28
N TRP A 61 -2.87 -18.54 -15.11
CA TRP A 61 -2.03 -18.62 -13.92
C TRP A 61 -1.86 -20.06 -13.40
N ARG A 62 -2.94 -20.85 -13.35
CA ARG A 62 -2.87 -22.27 -12.98
C ARG A 62 -2.00 -23.07 -13.95
N ARG A 63 -2.16 -22.84 -15.26
CA ARG A 63 -1.37 -23.50 -16.30
C ARG A 63 0.12 -23.19 -16.16
N ALA A 64 0.46 -21.93 -15.87
CA ALA A 64 1.83 -21.50 -15.61
C ALA A 64 2.44 -22.22 -14.39
N GLY A 65 1.70 -22.30 -13.29
CA GLY A 65 2.14 -23.03 -12.08
C GLY A 65 2.28 -24.54 -12.29
N ALA A 66 1.55 -25.11 -13.25
CA ALA A 66 1.65 -26.52 -13.64
C ALA A 66 2.82 -26.82 -14.60
N GLY A 67 3.60 -25.80 -15.01
CA GLY A 67 4.79 -25.97 -15.84
C GLY A 67 4.68 -25.44 -17.27
N ASP A 68 3.60 -24.74 -17.63
CA ASP A 68 3.45 -24.10 -18.94
C ASP A 68 3.25 -22.57 -18.81
N PRO A 69 4.31 -21.81 -18.45
CA PRO A 69 4.23 -20.37 -18.21
C PRO A 69 4.44 -19.52 -19.47
N GLY A 70 4.72 -20.13 -20.63
CA GLY A 70 5.29 -19.47 -21.82
C GLY A 70 4.63 -18.13 -22.18
N PRO A 71 3.31 -18.08 -22.42
CA PRO A 71 2.63 -16.83 -22.79
C PRO A 71 2.69 -15.73 -21.73
N LEU A 72 2.78 -16.09 -20.43
CA LEU A 72 2.82 -15.13 -19.33
C LEU A 72 4.19 -14.49 -19.16
N LEU A 73 5.28 -15.25 -19.36
CA LEU A 73 6.64 -14.74 -19.20
C LEU A 73 6.98 -13.62 -20.21
N HIS A 74 6.25 -13.54 -21.32
CA HIS A 74 6.42 -12.49 -22.33
C HIS A 74 5.61 -11.22 -22.06
N ARG A 75 4.90 -11.13 -20.92
CA ARG A 75 4.10 -9.95 -20.55
C ARG A 75 4.92 -9.02 -19.65
N PRO A 76 5.36 -7.83 -20.11
CA PRO A 76 6.20 -6.94 -19.30
C PRO A 76 5.54 -6.51 -17.98
N ARG A 77 4.20 -6.40 -17.95
CA ARG A 77 3.46 -6.08 -16.73
C ARG A 77 3.57 -7.16 -15.64
N LEU A 78 3.84 -8.41 -16.02
CA LEU A 78 4.03 -9.50 -15.04
C LEU A 78 5.24 -9.23 -14.16
N GLU A 79 6.37 -8.79 -14.73
CA GLU A 79 7.59 -8.48 -13.97
C GLU A 79 7.31 -7.40 -12.91
N THR A 80 6.62 -6.31 -13.29
CA THR A 80 6.26 -5.26 -12.33
C THR A 80 5.38 -5.78 -11.20
N LEU A 81 4.35 -6.57 -11.52
CA LEU A 81 3.46 -7.15 -10.51
C LEU A 81 4.19 -8.16 -9.61
N ALA A 82 5.11 -8.96 -10.17
CA ALA A 82 5.91 -9.91 -9.41
C ALA A 82 6.85 -9.18 -8.43
N LEU A 83 7.51 -8.12 -8.87
CA LEU A 83 8.34 -7.27 -8.00
C LEU A 83 7.49 -6.65 -6.88
N LEU A 84 6.33 -6.06 -7.23
CA LEU A 84 5.41 -5.49 -6.25
C LEU A 84 4.97 -6.54 -5.23
N SER A 85 4.58 -7.74 -5.66
CA SER A 85 4.18 -8.83 -4.78
C SER A 85 5.33 -9.29 -3.86
N VAL A 86 6.57 -9.33 -4.36
CA VAL A 86 7.74 -9.67 -3.54
C VAL A 86 7.91 -8.66 -2.41
N PHE A 87 7.94 -7.36 -2.72
CA PHE A 87 8.10 -6.33 -1.69
C PHE A 87 6.89 -6.22 -0.76
N ASP A 88 5.68 -6.51 -1.25
CA ASP A 88 4.46 -6.51 -0.45
C ASP A 88 4.51 -7.64 0.59
N ALA A 89 4.74 -8.88 0.16
CA ALA A 89 4.87 -10.02 1.07
C ALA A 89 6.06 -9.86 2.03
N ALA A 90 7.22 -9.43 1.52
CA ALA A 90 8.43 -9.28 2.32
C ALA A 90 8.26 -8.27 3.45
N TYR A 91 7.56 -7.15 3.22
CA TYR A 91 7.30 -6.16 4.25
C TYR A 91 6.61 -6.77 5.47
N PHE A 92 5.57 -7.59 5.26
CA PHE A 92 4.82 -8.24 6.33
C PHE A 92 5.57 -9.40 6.99
N LEU A 93 6.30 -10.19 6.21
CA LEU A 93 7.10 -11.30 6.75
C LEU A 93 8.28 -10.79 7.58
N LEU A 94 9.00 -9.77 7.12
CA LEU A 94 10.09 -9.14 7.86
C LEU A 94 9.61 -8.33 9.07
N ALA A 95 8.34 -7.92 9.11
CA ALA A 95 7.79 -7.24 10.29
C ALA A 95 7.29 -8.20 11.37
N SER A 96 7.07 -9.48 11.05
CA SER A 96 6.55 -10.49 11.98
C SER A 96 7.67 -11.36 12.57
N PRO A 97 7.53 -11.79 13.84
CA PRO A 97 8.39 -12.84 14.37
C PRO A 97 8.07 -14.17 13.68
N GLY A 98 9.09 -14.97 13.42
CA GLY A 98 8.95 -16.29 12.80
C GLY A 98 10.30 -16.93 12.56
N ASP A 99 10.37 -18.24 12.82
CA ASP A 99 11.58 -19.02 12.61
C ASP A 99 11.71 -19.36 11.11
N PRO A 100 12.79 -18.92 10.45
CA PRO A 100 12.96 -19.18 9.03
C PRO A 100 13.44 -20.61 8.79
N GLU A 101 12.74 -21.36 7.93
CA GLU A 101 13.09 -22.74 7.55
C GLU A 101 13.34 -22.83 6.04
N PHE A 102 14.58 -23.09 5.65
CA PHE A 102 14.96 -23.29 4.25
C PHE A 102 14.88 -24.76 3.85
N ARG A 103 14.28 -25.03 2.69
CA ARG A 103 14.29 -26.35 2.04
C ARG A 103 14.69 -26.22 0.57
N PRO A 104 15.70 -26.97 0.09
CA PRO A 104 16.00 -27.05 -1.34
C PRO A 104 14.77 -27.48 -2.14
N ALA A 105 14.56 -26.84 -3.29
CA ALA A 105 13.45 -27.10 -4.19
C ALA A 105 13.85 -26.75 -5.64
N PRO A 106 13.12 -27.23 -6.66
CA PRO A 106 13.32 -26.80 -8.04
C PRO A 106 13.19 -25.29 -8.20
N GLU A 107 13.78 -24.74 -9.27
CA GLU A 107 13.65 -23.32 -9.57
C GLU A 107 12.19 -22.92 -9.77
N HIS A 108 11.78 -21.82 -9.14
CA HIS A 108 10.45 -21.27 -9.34
C HIS A 108 10.30 -20.73 -10.77
N TRP A 109 9.16 -21.00 -11.41
CA TRP A 109 8.94 -20.67 -12.83
C TRP A 109 8.99 -19.16 -13.15
N LEU A 110 8.83 -18.28 -12.15
CA LEU A 110 9.00 -16.82 -12.27
C LEU A 110 10.47 -16.36 -12.32
N SER A 111 11.45 -17.24 -12.11
CA SER A 111 12.86 -16.86 -12.10
C SER A 111 13.38 -16.15 -13.37
N PRO A 112 12.79 -16.32 -14.57
CA PRO A 112 13.19 -15.56 -15.75
C PRO A 112 12.72 -14.09 -15.73
N VAL A 113 11.69 -13.74 -14.95
CA VAL A 113 11.05 -12.41 -14.97
C VAL A 113 11.18 -11.66 -13.64
N CYS A 114 11.46 -12.33 -12.53
CA CYS A 114 11.63 -11.70 -11.24
C CYS A 114 12.91 -12.22 -10.58
N ARG A 115 13.85 -11.31 -10.33
CA ARG A 115 15.10 -11.59 -9.61
C ARG A 115 15.45 -10.39 -8.74
N VAL A 116 15.23 -10.52 -7.44
CA VAL A 116 15.52 -9.45 -6.48
C VAL A 116 16.56 -9.94 -5.47
N ALA A 117 17.58 -9.13 -5.23
CA ALA A 117 18.58 -9.43 -4.21
C ALA A 117 17.94 -9.37 -2.80
N PRO A 118 18.08 -10.40 -1.96
CA PRO A 118 17.57 -10.38 -0.58
C PRO A 118 18.00 -9.15 0.22
N ARG A 119 19.27 -8.72 0.12
CA ARG A 119 19.75 -7.47 0.73
C ARG A 119 18.95 -6.24 0.34
N ALA A 120 18.55 -6.12 -0.93
CA ALA A 120 17.75 -4.99 -1.41
C ALA A 120 16.32 -5.03 -0.82
N VAL A 121 15.74 -6.23 -0.71
CA VAL A 121 14.43 -6.42 -0.06
C VAL A 121 14.49 -6.03 1.41
N VAL A 122 15.48 -6.53 2.16
CA VAL A 122 15.65 -6.20 3.58
C VAL A 122 15.82 -4.70 3.79
N HIS A 123 16.69 -4.05 2.99
CA HIS A 123 16.91 -2.61 3.07
C HIS A 123 15.63 -1.81 2.82
N GLU A 124 14.89 -2.13 1.75
CA GLU A 124 13.66 -1.44 1.40
C GLU A 124 12.57 -1.67 2.45
N CYS A 125 12.42 -2.89 2.96
CA CYS A 125 11.46 -3.18 4.03
C CYS A 125 11.80 -2.42 5.33
N ALA A 126 13.08 -2.17 5.63
CA ALA A 126 13.48 -1.34 6.76
C ALA A 126 13.02 0.11 6.56
N ARG A 127 13.27 0.67 5.37
CA ARG A 127 12.83 2.02 4.99
C ARG A 127 11.30 2.18 5.08
N ARG A 128 10.55 1.17 4.63
CA ARG A 128 9.07 1.16 4.65
C ARG A 128 8.47 1.02 6.04
N GLY A 129 9.22 0.39 6.96
CA GLY A 129 8.82 0.09 8.33
C GLY A 129 9.18 1.17 9.35
N ASP A 130 9.73 2.30 8.91
CA ASP A 130 10.03 3.42 9.80
C ASP A 130 8.76 3.88 10.55
N ARG A 131 8.88 4.07 11.86
CA ARG A 131 7.76 4.48 12.72
C ARG A 131 7.32 5.92 12.45
N GLU A 132 8.19 6.73 11.83
CA GLU A 132 7.85 8.09 11.42
C GLU A 132 6.71 8.14 10.39
N TRP A 133 6.44 7.03 9.69
CA TRP A 133 5.34 6.93 8.72
C TRP A 133 3.93 6.88 9.35
N GLY A 134 3.83 6.92 10.68
CA GLY A 134 2.57 7.09 11.39
C GLY A 134 2.11 5.85 12.18
N PRO A 135 0.88 5.88 12.71
CA PRO A 135 0.44 5.00 13.78
C PRO A 135 0.06 3.58 13.34
N TRP A 136 0.24 3.25 12.06
CA TRP A 136 -0.13 1.94 11.49
C TRP A 136 1.10 1.06 11.29
N PRO A 137 1.52 0.24 12.28
CA PRO A 137 2.54 -0.78 12.09
C PRO A 137 1.97 -1.98 11.32
N ALA A 138 2.88 -2.86 10.86
CA ALA A 138 2.54 -3.95 9.93
C ALA A 138 1.62 -5.03 10.54
N ASP A 139 1.63 -5.19 11.86
CA ASP A 139 0.81 -6.13 12.62
C ASP A 139 -0.67 -5.74 12.65
N LEU A 140 -1.00 -4.44 12.58
CA LEU A 140 -2.40 -3.99 12.56
C LEU A 140 -3.08 -4.18 11.21
N VAL A 141 -2.32 -4.31 10.12
CA VAL A 141 -2.83 -4.30 8.74
C VAL A 141 -3.87 -5.39 8.46
N ALA A 142 -3.74 -6.54 9.10
CA ALA A 142 -4.68 -7.66 8.97
C ALA A 142 -5.54 -7.88 10.23
N ALA A 143 -5.33 -7.09 11.29
CA ALA A 143 -5.94 -7.31 12.59
C ALA A 143 -6.97 -6.24 12.97
N VAL A 144 -6.78 -5.00 12.51
CA VAL A 144 -7.61 -3.84 12.90
C VAL A 144 -8.41 -3.34 11.70
N PRO A 145 -9.73 -3.13 11.86
CA PRO A 145 -10.55 -2.56 10.80
C PRO A 145 -10.18 -1.10 10.52
N VAL A 146 -10.35 -0.68 9.27
CA VAL A 146 -10.20 0.71 8.88
C VAL A 146 -11.50 1.45 9.19
N VAL A 147 -11.41 2.43 10.09
CA VAL A 147 -12.57 3.21 10.56
C VAL A 147 -12.51 4.62 9.97
N PRO A 148 -13.49 5.01 9.13
CA PRO A 148 -13.62 6.39 8.67
C PRO A 148 -13.84 7.37 9.83
N ALA A 149 -13.25 8.56 9.75
CA ALA A 149 -13.39 9.56 10.80
C ALA A 149 -14.79 10.21 10.78
N ARG A 150 -15.54 10.09 11.87
CA ARG A 150 -16.92 10.61 12.01
C ARG A 150 -17.11 12.11 11.83
N ARG A 151 -16.04 12.91 11.82
CA ARG A 151 -16.12 14.36 11.62
C ARG A 151 -14.85 14.86 10.93
N VAL A 152 -15.00 15.29 9.69
CA VAL A 152 -13.90 15.86 8.93
C VAL A 152 -13.76 17.35 9.28
N ARG A 153 -12.64 17.72 9.91
CA ARG A 153 -12.37 19.12 10.30
C ARG A 153 -12.05 20.05 9.11
N ARG A 154 -12.07 19.53 7.88
CA ARG A 154 -11.66 20.22 6.65
C ARG A 154 -12.78 20.19 5.62
N ASN A 155 -13.10 21.35 5.06
CA ASN A 155 -14.17 21.48 4.07
C ASN A 155 -13.76 21.04 2.64
N ARG A 156 -12.47 20.78 2.40
CA ARG A 156 -11.96 20.31 1.11
C ARG A 156 -10.69 19.50 1.29
N VAL A 157 -10.66 18.29 0.77
CA VAL A 157 -9.48 17.42 0.73
C VAL A 157 -9.26 16.99 -0.72
N VAL A 158 -8.00 16.98 -1.17
CA VAL A 158 -7.61 16.44 -2.48
C VAL A 158 -7.12 15.02 -2.24
N LEU A 159 -7.76 14.04 -2.89
CA LEU A 159 -7.43 12.63 -2.77
C LEU A 159 -6.86 12.12 -4.09
N THR A 160 -5.87 11.24 -4.01
CA THR A 160 -5.49 10.39 -5.14
C THR A 160 -6.57 9.35 -5.41
N GLY A 161 -6.56 8.72 -6.59
CA GLY A 161 -7.51 7.64 -6.91
C GLY A 161 -7.45 6.48 -5.91
N ASN A 162 -6.24 6.07 -5.49
CA ASN A 162 -6.07 5.01 -4.49
C ASN A 162 -6.61 5.42 -3.10
N GLN A 163 -6.37 6.66 -2.67
CA GLN A 163 -6.92 7.16 -1.40
C GLN A 163 -8.46 7.23 -1.45
N ALA A 164 -9.03 7.64 -2.57
CA ALA A 164 -10.47 7.65 -2.79
C ALA A 164 -11.07 6.22 -2.73
N GLU A 165 -10.49 5.26 -3.43
CA GLU A 165 -10.93 3.85 -3.41
C GLU A 165 -10.85 3.25 -1.99
N VAL A 166 -9.74 3.46 -1.29
CA VAL A 166 -9.56 2.98 0.09
C VAL A 166 -10.57 3.62 1.04
N LEU A 167 -10.78 4.94 0.95
CA LEU A 167 -11.74 5.63 1.81
C LEU A 167 -13.17 5.16 1.54
N ALA A 168 -13.54 4.95 0.28
CA ALA A 168 -14.85 4.42 -0.10
C ALA A 168 -15.07 2.96 0.33
N ALA A 169 -13.99 2.20 0.54
CA ALA A 169 -14.03 0.82 1.02
C ALA A 169 -14.00 0.71 2.55
N ALA A 170 -13.57 1.75 3.27
CA ALA A 170 -13.50 1.76 4.72
C ALA A 170 -14.92 1.79 5.32
N ASP A 171 -15.35 0.67 5.89
CA ASP A 171 -16.72 0.42 6.35
C ASP A 171 -16.78 0.03 7.84
N THR A 172 -15.72 0.33 8.60
CA THR A 172 -15.52 -0.06 10.02
C THR A 172 -15.39 -1.56 10.28
N ARG A 173 -15.43 -2.40 9.24
CA ARG A 173 -15.38 -3.86 9.37
C ARG A 173 -14.12 -4.45 8.76
N ARG A 174 -13.71 -3.96 7.60
CA ARG A 174 -12.58 -4.51 6.86
C ARG A 174 -11.26 -3.88 7.29
N SER A 175 -10.27 -4.73 7.48
CA SER A 175 -8.87 -4.38 7.67
C SER A 175 -8.23 -3.89 6.37
N VAL A 176 -7.02 -3.33 6.46
CA VAL A 176 -6.25 -2.88 5.29
C VAL A 176 -5.98 -4.04 4.32
N ALA A 177 -5.69 -5.23 4.85
CA ALA A 177 -5.47 -6.43 4.04
C ALA A 177 -6.71 -6.88 3.28
N GLU A 178 -7.89 -6.79 3.90
CA GLU A 178 -9.16 -7.12 3.26
C GLU A 178 -9.54 -6.10 2.19
N ILE A 179 -9.41 -4.80 2.49
CA ILE A 179 -9.63 -3.73 1.52
C ILE A 179 -8.71 -3.91 0.31
N ALA A 180 -7.42 -4.16 0.53
CA ALA A 180 -6.47 -4.38 -0.56
C ALA A 180 -6.87 -5.56 -1.46
N ARG A 181 -7.31 -6.66 -0.86
CA ARG A 181 -7.80 -7.84 -1.56
C ARG A 181 -9.06 -7.55 -2.38
N ASP A 182 -10.01 -6.82 -1.81
CA ASP A 182 -11.25 -6.43 -2.49
C ASP A 182 -11.00 -5.48 -3.66
N LEU A 183 -10.05 -4.55 -3.51
CA LEU A 183 -9.70 -3.56 -4.52
C LEU A 183 -8.74 -4.08 -5.60
N GLY A 184 -8.19 -5.29 -5.46
CA GLY A 184 -7.21 -5.80 -6.41
C GLY A 184 -5.85 -5.08 -6.32
N ARG A 185 -5.48 -4.56 -5.15
CA ARG A 185 -4.26 -3.75 -4.94
C ARG A 185 -3.29 -4.43 -3.98
N THR A 186 -2.02 -4.01 -4.04
CA THR A 186 -1.02 -4.41 -3.03
C THR A 186 -1.40 -3.92 -1.65
N THR A 187 -1.19 -4.73 -0.63
CA THR A 187 -1.56 -4.38 0.75
C THR A 187 -0.74 -3.21 1.29
N TYR A 188 0.55 -3.12 0.97
CA TYR A 188 1.40 -1.98 1.31
C TYR A 188 0.92 -0.70 0.62
N GLY A 189 0.50 -0.77 -0.64
CA GLY A 189 -0.08 0.38 -1.34
C GLY A 189 -1.35 0.91 -0.67
N CYS A 190 -2.22 0.03 -0.17
CA CYS A 190 -3.37 0.43 0.63
C CYS A 190 -2.95 0.97 2.01
N LEU A 191 -1.94 0.38 2.66
CA LEU A 191 -1.39 0.89 3.92
C LEU A 191 -0.87 2.32 3.80
N VAL A 192 -0.15 2.64 2.72
CA VAL A 192 0.32 4.02 2.47
C VAL A 192 -0.87 4.98 2.35
N ALA A 193 -1.90 4.62 1.58
CA ALA A 193 -3.11 5.45 1.49
C ALA A 193 -3.80 5.61 2.85
N VAL A 194 -3.90 4.55 3.66
CA VAL A 194 -4.47 4.62 5.01
C VAL A 194 -3.66 5.55 5.91
N ARG A 195 -2.33 5.47 5.90
CA ARG A 195 -1.45 6.38 6.65
C ARG A 195 -1.67 7.84 6.27
N ASP A 196 -1.74 8.13 4.96
CA ASP A 196 -2.00 9.48 4.47
C ASP A 196 -3.40 9.99 4.87
N LEU A 197 -4.41 9.13 4.75
CA LEU A 197 -5.79 9.43 5.14
C LEU A 197 -5.94 9.64 6.66
N THR A 198 -5.21 8.87 7.48
CA THR A 198 -5.13 9.09 8.93
C THR A 198 -4.47 10.44 9.23
N ALA A 199 -3.35 10.77 8.57
CA ALA A 199 -2.71 12.09 8.71
C ALA A 199 -3.62 13.24 8.23
N ALA A 200 -4.48 12.99 7.24
CA ALA A 200 -5.48 13.93 6.77
C ALA A 200 -6.70 14.07 7.71
N GLY A 201 -6.83 13.19 8.71
CA GLY A 201 -7.96 13.14 9.63
C GLY A 201 -9.24 12.57 9.01
N LEU A 202 -9.10 11.73 7.97
CA LEU A 202 -10.20 11.05 7.27
C LEU A 202 -10.40 9.60 7.71
N ILE A 203 -9.37 8.99 8.31
CA ILE A 203 -9.43 7.68 8.95
C ILE A 203 -8.99 7.87 10.40
N GLU A 204 -9.69 7.21 11.32
CA GLU A 204 -9.33 7.20 12.73
C GLU A 204 -7.96 6.51 12.92
N ALA A 205 -7.11 7.09 13.78
CA ALA A 205 -5.87 6.40 14.15
C ALA A 205 -6.24 5.12 14.92
N PRO A 206 -5.54 4.00 14.69
CA PRO A 206 -5.81 2.79 15.44
C PRO A 206 -5.55 3.09 16.92
N GLU A 207 -6.47 2.66 17.78
CA GLU A 207 -6.23 2.74 19.22
C GLU A 207 -4.96 1.93 19.53
N PRO A 208 -3.98 2.51 20.25
CA PRO A 208 -2.86 1.73 20.73
C PRO A 208 -3.42 0.60 21.57
N ILE A 209 -3.29 -0.64 21.10
CA ILE A 209 -3.50 -1.79 21.95
C ILE A 209 -2.35 -1.73 22.95
N GLU A 210 -2.59 -1.07 24.10
CA GLU A 210 -1.81 -1.35 25.30
C GLU A 210 -1.82 -2.86 25.44
N THR A 211 -0.64 -3.44 25.25
CA THR A 211 -0.43 -4.88 25.18
C THR A 211 -1.14 -5.47 26.37
N ALA A 212 -2.15 -6.31 26.12
CA ALA A 212 -2.97 -6.94 27.13
C ALA A 212 -2.12 -7.88 28.00
N VAL A 213 -1.36 -7.30 28.93
CA VAL A 213 -0.83 -7.97 30.13
C VAL A 213 -1.94 -8.06 31.20
N ALA A 214 -3.12 -7.49 30.93
CA ALA A 214 -4.27 -7.55 31.83
C ALA A 214 -5.12 -8.85 31.73
N ILE A 215 -4.82 -9.78 30.82
CA ILE A 215 -5.56 -11.06 30.72
C ILE A 215 -4.97 -12.15 31.66
N GLU A 216 -3.73 -12.01 32.13
CA GLU A 216 -3.16 -12.95 33.13
C GLU A 216 -3.33 -12.48 34.59
N ALA A 217 -3.63 -11.21 34.86
CA ALA A 217 -3.72 -10.69 36.23
C ALA A 217 -5.08 -10.93 36.92
N VAL A 218 -6.15 -11.25 36.18
CA VAL A 218 -7.47 -11.55 36.78
C VAL A 218 -7.66 -13.06 37.02
N ALA A 219 -6.85 -13.92 36.39
CA ALA A 219 -6.93 -15.38 36.58
C ALA A 219 -6.16 -15.90 37.81
N ALA A 220 -5.39 -15.06 38.50
CA ALA A 220 -4.52 -15.47 39.62
C ALA A 220 -5.08 -15.17 41.03
N THR A 221 -6.35 -14.77 41.17
CA THR A 221 -6.93 -14.43 42.48
C THR A 221 -8.16 -15.23 42.90
N GLU A 222 -8.46 -16.35 42.24
CA GLU A 222 -9.55 -17.24 42.67
C GLU A 222 -9.08 -18.69 42.79
N THR A 223 -8.37 -18.98 43.88
CA THR A 223 -8.43 -20.31 44.50
C THR A 223 -8.07 -20.18 45.97
N VAL A 224 -9.07 -20.20 46.86
CA VAL A 224 -9.15 -21.01 48.10
C VAL A 224 -10.47 -20.64 48.80
N GLY A 225 -11.31 -21.65 49.07
CA GLY A 225 -12.19 -21.64 50.23
C GLY A 225 -13.69 -21.61 49.97
N ALA A 226 -14.25 -22.77 49.61
CA ALA A 226 -15.67 -23.05 49.70
C ALA A 226 -16.16 -23.01 51.16
N ILE A 227 -17.23 -22.24 51.43
CA ILE A 227 -18.23 -22.61 52.44
C ILE A 227 -19.63 -22.33 51.85
N GLU A 228 -20.40 -23.41 51.82
CA GLU A 228 -21.78 -23.58 51.41
C GLU A 228 -22.75 -22.99 52.45
N THR A 229 -23.77 -22.22 52.04
CA THR A 229 -25.11 -22.22 52.66
C THR A 229 -26.19 -21.65 51.71
N VAL A 230 -27.34 -22.31 51.75
CA VAL A 230 -28.54 -22.24 50.90
C VAL A 230 -29.53 -21.13 51.35
N PRO A 231 -30.49 -20.65 50.51
CA PRO A 231 -31.10 -19.30 50.59
C PRO A 231 -32.54 -19.26 51.14
N VAL A 232 -33.02 -18.05 51.51
CA VAL A 232 -34.46 -17.75 51.73
C VAL A 232 -34.81 -16.30 51.31
N PRO A 233 -36.00 -16.02 50.71
CA PRO A 233 -36.34 -14.73 50.05
C PRO A 233 -37.39 -13.86 50.80
N ARG A 234 -37.78 -12.74 50.15
CA ARG A 234 -38.89 -11.75 50.40
C ARG A 234 -38.38 -10.45 51.04
N THR A 235 -38.79 -9.21 50.70
CA THR A 235 -40.05 -8.60 50.21
C THR A 235 -39.65 -7.14 49.81
N GLY A 236 -40.05 -6.49 48.72
CA GLY A 236 -41.38 -5.97 48.40
C GLY A 236 -41.51 -4.45 48.68
N ARG A 237 -41.91 -3.67 47.64
CA ARG A 237 -42.58 -2.33 47.65
C ARG A 237 -41.69 -1.08 47.90
N HIS A 238 -41.91 0.12 47.33
CA HIS A 238 -42.99 0.70 46.50
C HIS A 238 -42.49 2.00 45.81
N LEU A 239 -43.28 2.43 44.81
CA LEU A 239 -43.28 3.65 44.00
C LEU A 239 -43.17 5.02 44.72
N ALA A 240 -42.58 6.01 44.03
CA ALA A 240 -43.09 7.40 43.84
C ALA A 240 -42.16 8.16 42.86
N LEU A 241 -42.55 8.46 41.61
CA LEU A 241 -43.26 9.65 41.12
C LEU A 241 -42.56 11.01 41.38
N ALA A 242 -42.24 11.68 40.27
CA ALA A 242 -41.48 12.93 40.06
C ALA A 242 -42.24 14.22 40.51
N PRO A 243 -41.69 15.46 40.37
CA PRO A 243 -41.58 16.13 39.05
C PRO A 243 -40.40 17.12 38.81
N GLU A 244 -40.08 17.27 37.50
CA GLU A 244 -39.62 18.42 36.68
C GLU A 244 -39.05 19.72 37.31
N PRO A 245 -38.02 20.34 36.68
CA PRO A 245 -37.78 21.77 36.76
C PRO A 245 -37.98 22.55 35.44
N VAL A 246 -38.51 23.75 35.65
CA VAL A 246 -39.01 24.79 34.74
C VAL A 246 -37.93 25.48 33.88
N GLU A 247 -38.42 26.01 32.76
CA GLU A 247 -37.87 26.78 31.64
C GLU A 247 -36.86 27.92 31.91
N MET A 248 -36.09 28.14 30.84
CA MET A 248 -35.14 29.23 30.51
C MET A 248 -35.73 30.66 30.57
N PRO A 249 -34.83 31.68 30.56
CA PRO A 249 -35.04 32.80 29.65
C PRO A 249 -33.81 33.15 28.78
N VAL A 250 -34.12 33.21 27.48
CA VAL A 250 -33.67 34.12 26.40
C VAL A 250 -32.51 35.09 26.72
N ARG A 251 -31.39 34.94 26.00
CA ARG A 251 -30.33 35.96 25.89
C ARG A 251 -30.49 36.80 24.61
N GLN A 252 -30.22 38.09 24.81
CA GLN A 252 -30.36 39.22 23.90
C GLN A 252 -29.40 39.15 22.70
N ARG A 253 -29.90 39.69 21.57
CA ARG A 253 -29.13 40.00 20.35
C ARG A 253 -28.10 41.08 20.66
N HIS A 254 -26.84 40.82 20.29
CA HIS A 254 -25.82 41.85 20.11
C HIS A 254 -25.30 41.80 18.68
N SER A 255 -25.27 42.98 18.08
CA SER A 255 -24.84 43.31 16.73
C SER A 255 -23.33 43.10 16.51
N ALA A 256 -22.95 43.03 15.23
CA ALA A 256 -21.63 42.80 14.66
C ALA A 256 -20.47 43.66 15.20
N PRO A 257 -19.23 43.22 14.91
CA PRO A 257 -18.38 44.08 14.09
C PRO A 257 -17.62 43.35 12.95
N GLU A 258 -17.56 44.07 11.83
CA GLU A 258 -16.49 44.22 10.82
C GLU A 258 -15.65 43.01 10.34
N SER A 259 -15.83 42.69 9.05
CA SER A 259 -14.89 41.94 8.21
C SER A 259 -13.58 42.70 7.98
N PRO A 260 -12.42 42.01 8.00
CA PRO A 260 -11.24 42.47 7.30
C PRO A 260 -11.11 41.79 5.91
N ALA A 261 -10.99 42.68 4.92
CA ALA A 261 -10.47 42.58 3.57
C ALA A 261 -9.89 41.24 3.05
N VAL A 262 -10.42 40.82 1.89
CA VAL A 262 -9.84 39.82 0.98
C VAL A 262 -8.61 40.42 0.27
N PRO A 263 -7.42 39.79 0.29
CA PRO A 263 -6.33 40.21 -0.58
C PRO A 263 -6.51 39.62 -1.99
N VAL A 264 -6.59 40.52 -2.98
CA VAL A 264 -6.62 40.21 -4.41
C VAL A 264 -5.22 39.79 -4.86
N LEU A 265 -5.09 38.59 -5.43
CA LEU A 265 -3.86 38.09 -6.07
C LEU A 265 -3.67 38.72 -7.48
N PRO A 266 -2.42 39.03 -7.89
CA PRO A 266 -2.16 39.69 -9.17
C PRO A 266 -2.30 38.75 -10.39
N LYS A 267 -2.79 39.31 -11.49
CA LYS A 267 -2.97 38.68 -12.80
C LYS A 267 -1.61 38.26 -13.41
N ARG A 268 -1.55 37.03 -13.92
CA ARG A 268 -0.43 36.45 -14.69
C ARG A 268 -0.32 37.12 -16.06
N ILE A 269 0.85 37.66 -16.39
CA ILE A 269 1.23 38.14 -17.73
C ILE A 269 1.77 36.95 -18.54
N PRO A 270 1.39 36.75 -19.81
CA PRO A 270 1.95 35.70 -20.66
C PRO A 270 3.35 36.09 -21.16
N ALA A 271 4.30 35.16 -21.08
CA ALA A 271 5.65 35.32 -21.61
C ALA A 271 5.66 35.18 -23.15
N GLY A 272 6.01 36.26 -23.84
CA GLY A 272 6.44 36.26 -25.24
C GLY A 272 7.93 35.93 -25.37
N GLY A 273 8.30 35.30 -26.48
CA GLY A 273 9.61 34.70 -26.71
C GLY A 273 10.74 35.60 -27.22
N ALA A 274 11.75 34.91 -27.75
CA ALA A 274 12.98 35.34 -28.44
C ALA A 274 14.23 35.56 -27.57
N GLY A 275 15.32 34.87 -27.95
CA GLY A 275 16.66 35.08 -27.37
C GLY A 275 17.66 33.97 -27.69
N VAL A 276 17.98 33.79 -28.98
CA VAL A 276 19.14 33.02 -29.46
C VAL A 276 20.43 33.74 -29.07
N ILE A 277 21.37 33.07 -28.37
CA ILE A 277 22.78 33.49 -28.32
C ILE A 277 23.69 32.24 -28.28
N CYS A 278 24.47 32.06 -29.35
CA CYS A 278 25.68 31.20 -29.38
C CYS A 278 26.90 31.98 -28.88
N PRO A 279 27.96 31.29 -28.41
CA PRO A 279 29.33 31.77 -28.54
C PRO A 279 30.24 30.77 -29.32
N PRO A 280 31.46 31.20 -29.72
CA PRO A 280 32.02 30.88 -31.03
C PRO A 280 33.04 29.73 -31.05
N ARG A 281 33.22 29.17 -32.25
CA ARG A 281 34.33 28.30 -32.64
C ARG A 281 35.60 29.11 -32.93
N VAL A 282 36.74 28.64 -32.40
CA VAL A 282 38.09 28.98 -32.87
C VAL A 282 38.69 27.72 -33.48
N GLY A 283 39.26 27.85 -34.68
CA GLY A 283 39.71 26.74 -35.54
C GLY A 283 41.12 26.24 -35.27
N GLY A 284 41.47 25.17 -35.99
CA GLY A 284 42.82 24.61 -36.05
C GLY A 284 42.90 23.50 -37.10
N TYR A 285 43.75 23.71 -38.10
CA TYR A 285 43.97 22.90 -39.30
C TYR A 285 44.74 21.59 -39.04
N GLY A 286 44.57 20.60 -39.92
CA GLY A 286 45.50 19.47 -40.05
C GLY A 286 45.06 18.40 -41.04
N ARG A 287 45.52 18.48 -42.30
CA ARG A 287 45.47 17.41 -43.31
C ARG A 287 46.40 16.25 -42.93
N HIS A 288 46.04 15.01 -43.28
CA HIS A 288 46.88 14.08 -44.06
C HIS A 288 46.02 12.91 -44.57
N ALA A 289 46.23 12.56 -45.84
CA ALA A 289 45.60 11.49 -46.58
C ALA A 289 46.45 10.21 -46.53
N VAL A 290 45.81 9.04 -46.61
CA VAL A 290 46.25 7.86 -47.39
C VAL A 290 45.09 6.87 -47.54
N ASP A 291 44.97 6.34 -48.76
CA ASP A 291 44.01 5.35 -49.25
C ASP A 291 44.22 3.94 -48.66
N GLU A 292 43.14 3.15 -48.50
CA GLU A 292 43.00 1.80 -49.09
C GLU A 292 41.65 1.13 -48.71
N GLU A 293 40.79 1.02 -49.72
CA GLU A 293 40.09 -0.21 -50.15
C GLU A 293 39.67 -1.26 -49.10
N ALA A 294 38.35 -1.45 -48.91
CA ALA A 294 37.62 -2.60 -49.46
C ALA A 294 36.26 -2.89 -48.75
N THR A 295 35.26 -3.19 -49.59
CA THR A 295 34.01 -3.96 -49.33
C THR A 295 32.77 -3.28 -48.71
N ALA A 296 31.93 -2.81 -49.63
CA ALA A 296 30.54 -3.23 -49.86
C ALA A 296 29.43 -3.03 -48.79
N ALA A 297 28.43 -2.24 -49.23
CA ALA A 297 26.99 -2.36 -49.02
C ALA A 297 26.39 -1.96 -47.66
N VAL A 298 26.32 -0.65 -47.40
CA VAL A 298 25.36 -0.06 -46.45
C VAL A 298 24.14 0.47 -47.21
N ARG A 299 23.01 -0.17 -46.95
CA ARG A 299 21.67 0.22 -47.38
C ARG A 299 21.20 1.44 -46.59
N SER A 300 20.60 2.39 -47.31
CA SER A 300 19.47 3.21 -46.87
C SER A 300 19.66 4.16 -45.67
N CYS A 301 20.04 5.41 -45.97
CA CYS A 301 19.36 6.57 -45.33
C CYS A 301 17.90 6.51 -45.80
N GLY A 302 16.89 6.46 -44.95
CA GLY A 302 16.59 7.41 -43.89
C GLY A 302 15.16 7.89 -44.16
N ASN A 303 14.20 7.47 -43.34
CA ASN A 303 12.87 8.06 -43.33
C ASN A 303 12.61 8.54 -41.90
N PRO A 304 12.27 9.82 -41.68
CA PRO A 304 12.05 10.34 -40.34
C PRO A 304 10.77 9.73 -39.78
N ALA A 305 10.87 9.13 -38.60
CA ALA A 305 9.72 8.70 -37.83
C ALA A 305 8.81 9.91 -37.62
N VAL A 306 7.60 9.80 -38.15
CA VAL A 306 6.48 10.69 -37.87
C VAL A 306 6.31 10.73 -36.36
N ALA A 307 6.59 11.89 -35.76
CA ALA A 307 6.23 12.18 -34.38
C ALA A 307 4.72 12.01 -34.28
N THR A 308 4.27 10.96 -33.59
CA THR A 308 2.87 10.83 -33.18
C THR A 308 2.50 12.07 -32.38
N PRO A 309 1.41 12.78 -32.71
CA PRO A 309 0.94 13.88 -31.89
C PRO A 309 0.69 13.36 -30.49
N TYR A 310 1.21 14.07 -29.49
CA TYR A 310 0.85 13.88 -28.09
C TYR A 310 -0.67 14.05 -27.97
N GLU A 311 -1.40 12.93 -27.89
CA GLU A 311 -2.80 12.97 -27.50
C GLU A 311 -2.84 13.34 -26.01
N PRO A 312 -3.52 14.43 -25.62
CA PRO A 312 -3.72 14.72 -24.22
C PRO A 312 -4.45 13.52 -23.60
N GLU A 313 -3.92 13.02 -22.48
CA GLU A 313 -4.53 11.94 -21.69
C GLU A 313 -6.04 12.17 -21.61
N ARG A 314 -6.82 11.32 -22.30
CA ARG A 314 -8.25 11.23 -22.09
C ARG A 314 -8.41 10.79 -20.64
N TRP A 315 -8.80 11.72 -19.78
CA TRP A 315 -9.27 11.43 -18.44
C TRP A 315 -10.29 10.30 -18.54
N GLN A 316 -9.87 9.12 -18.10
CA GLN A 316 -10.74 7.96 -18.05
C GLN A 316 -11.86 8.34 -17.06
N GLN A 317 -13.09 8.26 -17.53
CA GLN A 317 -14.26 8.66 -16.75
C GLN A 317 -14.22 7.92 -15.41
N VAL A 318 -14.18 8.69 -14.31
CA VAL A 318 -14.10 8.13 -12.96
C VAL A 318 -15.21 7.10 -12.79
N ASP A 319 -14.86 5.91 -12.31
CA ASP A 319 -15.80 4.82 -12.12
C ASP A 319 -16.98 5.31 -11.27
N ARG A 320 -18.17 5.25 -11.85
CA ARG A 320 -19.41 5.69 -11.21
C ARG A 320 -19.68 4.95 -9.91
N GLU A 321 -19.28 3.67 -9.84
CA GLU A 321 -19.47 2.85 -8.65
C GLU A 321 -18.53 3.28 -7.52
N VAL A 322 -17.31 3.72 -7.85
CA VAL A 322 -16.40 4.35 -6.87
C VAL A 322 -17.01 5.64 -6.36
N LEU A 323 -17.56 6.49 -7.23
CA LEU A 323 -18.18 7.75 -6.82
C LEU A 323 -19.42 7.54 -5.94
N ILE A 324 -20.25 6.53 -6.22
CA ILE A 324 -21.42 6.19 -5.42
C ILE A 324 -20.99 5.70 -4.03
N ARG A 325 -20.02 4.78 -3.96
CA ARG A 325 -19.47 4.29 -2.67
C ARG A 325 -18.81 5.40 -1.88
N LEU A 326 -18.07 6.29 -2.54
CA LEU A 326 -17.38 7.40 -1.89
C LEU A 326 -18.36 8.44 -1.36
N ARG A 327 -19.44 8.72 -2.09
CA ARG A 327 -20.53 9.57 -1.60
C ARG A 327 -21.20 8.95 -0.37
N ALA A 328 -21.56 7.66 -0.43
CA ALA A 328 -22.17 6.97 0.70
C ALA A 328 -21.26 6.98 1.93
N ALA A 329 -19.98 6.65 1.75
CA ALA A 329 -18.99 6.68 2.83
C ALA A 329 -18.81 8.07 3.44
N LEU A 330 -18.91 9.14 2.65
CA LEU A 330 -18.83 10.52 3.16
C LEU A 330 -20.13 10.96 3.87
N GLU A 331 -21.31 10.54 3.41
CA GLU A 331 -22.59 10.84 4.05
C GLU A 331 -22.72 10.15 5.43
N GLU A 332 -22.04 9.02 5.65
CA GLU A 332 -21.97 8.36 6.96
C GLU A 332 -21.05 9.08 7.98
N LEU A 333 -20.32 10.12 7.56
CA LEU A 333 -19.44 10.93 8.41
C LEU A 333 -20.04 12.27 8.85
N GLU A 334 -21.33 12.52 8.62
CA GLU A 334 -22.06 13.70 9.14
C GLU A 334 -22.84 13.38 10.41
#